data_AF-A0A9J7AGC8-F1
#
_entry.id   AF-A0A9J7AGC8-F1
#
_cell.length_a   1.000
_cell.length_b   1.000
_cell.length_c   1.000
_cell.angle_alpha   90.00
_cell.angle_beta   90.00
_cell.angle_gamma   90.00
#
_symmetry.space_group_name_H-M   'P 1'
#
loop_
_entity.id
_entity.type
_entity.pdbx_description
1 polymer ?
#
loop_
_entity_poly.entity_id
_entity_poly.type
_entity_poly.pdbx_seq_one_letter_code
_entity_poly.pdbx_strand_id
1 'polypeptide(L)'
;MPDQQNFNQEFLGSREISFTNRQESIYPTLMRFCLDFKFKVLQVLFAPQEGSPPSKMLVMTRADYAGNTEGVITPAFTQLEQLERYVCDNQIDILHDYLFGVDELAQQTG
;
A
#
# COMPACT_ATOMS: atom_id res chain seq x y z
N MET A 1 -10.00 7.46 -22.87
CA MET A 1 -8.70 6.87 -22.51
C MET A 1 -8.35 7.46 -21.15
N PRO A 2 -8.32 6.70 -20.04
CA PRO A 2 -7.93 7.27 -18.76
C PRO A 2 -6.42 7.47 -18.75
N ASP A 3 -5.99 8.68 -18.40
CA ASP A 3 -4.60 9.09 -18.26
C ASP A 3 -3.82 8.14 -17.33
N GLN A 4 -2.84 7.42 -17.89
CA GLN A 4 -1.74 6.84 -17.12
C GLN A 4 -0.99 8.00 -16.47
N GLN A 5 -1.29 8.29 -15.20
CA GLN A 5 -0.56 9.28 -14.45
C GLN A 5 0.91 8.86 -14.35
N ASN A 6 1.78 9.61 -15.02
CA ASN A 6 3.22 9.50 -14.96
C ASN A 6 3.68 9.61 -13.51
N PHE A 7 4.31 8.56 -12.98
CA PHE A 7 5.06 8.58 -11.72
C PHE A 7 6.38 9.38 -11.83
N ASN A 8 6.39 10.51 -12.56
CA ASN A 8 7.54 11.43 -12.66
C ASN A 8 7.58 12.41 -11.47
N GLN A 9 7.20 11.94 -10.29
CA GLN A 9 7.32 12.69 -9.04
C GLN A 9 8.48 12.09 -8.27
N GLU A 10 9.55 12.87 -8.09
CA GLU A 10 10.77 12.41 -7.43
C GLU A 10 10.44 11.93 -6.01
N PHE A 11 10.72 10.64 -5.73
CA PHE A 11 10.43 10.02 -4.44
C PHE A 11 11.37 10.61 -3.38
N LEU A 12 10.80 11.26 -2.37
CA LEU A 12 11.58 11.87 -1.28
C LEU A 12 11.83 10.90 -0.13
N GLY A 13 10.95 9.91 0.04
CA GLY A 13 11.07 8.93 1.12
C GLY A 13 9.74 8.29 1.48
N SER A 14 9.82 7.27 2.34
CA SER A 14 8.65 6.60 2.88
C SER A 14 8.82 6.30 4.36
N ARG A 15 7.70 6.26 5.09
CA ARG A 15 7.63 5.87 6.50
C ARG A 15 6.55 4.84 6.72
N GLU A 16 6.85 3.82 7.51
CA GLU A 16 5.85 2.85 7.97
C GLU A 16 4.93 3.44 9.05
N ILE A 17 3.64 3.16 8.93
CA ILE A 17 2.62 3.47 9.94
C ILE A 17 2.37 2.22 10.77
N SER A 18 2.61 2.32 12.08
CA SER A 18 2.39 1.24 13.03
C SER A 18 1.09 1.45 13.81
N PHE A 19 0.27 0.40 13.87
CA PHE A 19 -0.98 0.36 14.63
C PHE A 19 -0.73 -0.39 15.95
N THR A 20 -0.32 0.32 17.02
CA THR A 20 0.19 -0.33 18.26
C THR A 20 -0.52 0.05 19.57
N ASN A 21 -1.53 0.92 19.58
CA ASN A 21 -2.19 1.27 20.87
C ASN A 21 -3.57 1.96 20.75
N ARG A 22 -3.73 2.97 19.89
CA ARG A 22 -5.01 3.74 19.76
C ARG A 22 -5.64 3.73 18.37
N GLN A 23 -4.83 3.56 17.33
CA GLN A 23 -5.33 3.45 15.96
C GLN A 23 -5.95 2.08 15.67
N GLU A 24 -5.70 1.10 16.53
CA GLU A 24 -6.26 -0.25 16.50
C GLU A 24 -7.78 -0.26 16.45
N SER A 25 -8.43 0.71 17.11
CA SER A 25 -9.89 0.83 17.13
C SER A 25 -10.47 1.66 15.97
N ILE A 26 -9.65 2.45 15.28
CA ILE A 26 -10.10 3.35 14.21
C ILE A 26 -9.97 2.68 12.84
N TYR A 27 -8.92 1.87 12.65
CA TYR A 27 -8.62 1.17 11.40
C TYR A 27 -8.42 -0.34 11.67
N PRO A 28 -9.48 -1.04 12.10
CA PRO A 28 -9.39 -2.42 12.58
C PRO A 28 -8.95 -3.40 11.49
N THR A 29 -9.29 -3.15 10.23
CA THR A 29 -8.98 -4.04 9.11
C THR A 29 -7.54 -3.89 8.70
N LEU A 30 -7.04 -2.66 8.52
CA LEU A 30 -5.62 -2.43 8.27
C LEU A 30 -4.75 -2.99 9.39
N MET A 31 -5.17 -2.86 10.65
CA MET A 31 -4.47 -3.47 11.77
C MET A 31 -4.39 -4.99 11.62
N ARG A 32 -5.50 -5.68 11.37
CA ARG A 32 -5.51 -7.15 11.19
C ARG A 32 -4.61 -7.56 10.03
N PHE A 33 -4.68 -6.84 8.92
CA PHE A 33 -3.83 -7.08 7.76
C PHE A 33 -2.33 -6.96 8.11
N CYS A 34 -1.95 -5.95 8.89
CA CYS A 34 -0.58 -5.78 9.36
C CYS A 34 -0.15 -6.88 10.36
N LEU A 35 -1.00 -7.27 11.30
CA LEU A 35 -0.67 -8.22 12.37
C LEU A 35 -0.64 -9.67 11.87
N ASP A 36 -1.70 -10.07 11.17
CA ASP A 36 -1.97 -11.46 10.79
C ASP A 36 -1.22 -11.84 9.51
N PHE A 37 -1.10 -10.92 8.55
CA PHE A 37 -0.53 -11.18 7.22
C PHE A 37 0.78 -10.43 6.96
N LYS A 38 1.31 -9.73 7.97
CA LYS A 38 2.57 -8.98 7.90
C LYS A 38 2.60 -7.89 6.82
N PHE A 39 1.44 -7.44 6.36
CA PHE A 39 1.37 -6.26 5.50
C PHE A 39 1.90 -5.02 6.23
N LYS A 40 2.32 -4.04 5.44
CA LYS A 40 2.81 -2.75 5.95
C LYS A 40 2.00 -1.65 5.32
N VAL A 41 1.65 -0.65 6.10
CA VAL A 41 1.09 0.60 5.57
C VAL A 41 2.22 1.61 5.50
N LEU A 42 2.50 2.12 4.30
CA LEU A 42 3.54 3.10 4.06
C LEU A 42 2.93 4.44 3.72
N GLN A 43 3.45 5.49 4.35
CA GLN A 43 3.27 6.86 3.93
C GLN A 43 4.44 7.26 3.03
N VAL A 44 4.17 7.45 1.75
CA VAL A 44 5.13 7.87 0.74
C VAL A 44 5.08 9.39 0.56
N LEU A 45 6.24 10.02 0.51
CA LEU A 45 6.40 11.44 0.26
C LEU A 45 6.99 11.64 -1.14
N PHE A 46 6.30 12.45 -1.94
CA PHE A 46 6.75 12.84 -3.26
C PHE A 46 7.19 14.30 -3.28
N ALA A 47 8.15 14.59 -4.15
CA ALA A 47 8.63 15.93 -4.37
C ALA A 47 7.51 16.86 -4.81
N PRO A 48 7.53 18.12 -4.33
CA PRO A 48 6.61 19.12 -4.79
C PRO A 48 6.79 19.35 -6.30
N GLN A 49 5.70 19.31 -7.05
CA GLN A 49 5.68 19.79 -8.44
C GLN A 49 5.48 21.31 -8.40
N GLU A 50 6.23 22.06 -9.22
CA GLU A 50 6.27 23.53 -9.31
C GLU A 50 5.18 24.29 -8.51
N GLY A 51 5.55 24.78 -7.31
CA GLY A 51 4.71 25.64 -6.48
C GLY A 51 3.68 24.94 -5.58
N SER A 52 3.56 23.61 -5.64
CA SER A 52 2.72 22.82 -4.72
C SER A 52 3.49 22.34 -3.49
N PRO A 53 2.84 22.11 -2.34
CA PRO A 53 3.49 21.45 -1.20
C PRO A 53 3.78 19.97 -1.51
N PRO A 54 4.73 19.34 -0.78
CA PRO A 54 5.04 17.92 -0.92
C PRO A 54 3.78 17.06 -0.79
N SER A 55 3.60 16.12 -1.73
CA SER A 55 2.44 15.23 -1.75
C SER A 55 2.68 14.02 -0.87
N LYS A 56 1.73 13.72 0.01
CA LYS A 56 1.76 12.55 0.90
C LYS A 56 0.70 11.56 0.45
N MET A 57 1.14 10.33 0.20
CA MET A 57 0.26 9.24 -0.21
C MET A 57 0.43 8.05 0.73
N LEU A 58 -0.61 7.24 0.85
CA LEU A 58 -0.72 6.09 1.71
C LEU A 58 -1.00 4.86 0.86
N VAL A 59 -0.20 3.82 1.06
CA VAL A 59 -0.32 2.54 0.35
C VAL A 59 -0.16 1.39 1.35
N MET A 60 -0.74 0.24 1.04
CA MET A 60 -0.44 -1.02 1.72
C MET A 60 0.47 -1.87 0.84
N THR A 61 1.50 -2.45 1.45
CA THR A 61 2.52 -3.27 0.78
C THR A 61 2.70 -4.60 1.49
N ARG A 62 3.35 -5.54 0.80
CA ARG A 62 3.83 -6.78 1.42
C ARG A 62 4.98 -6.51 2.40
N ALA A 63 5.25 -7.49 3.27
CA ALA A 63 6.28 -7.42 4.31
C ALA A 63 7.69 -7.20 3.74
N ASP A 64 7.94 -7.78 2.56
CA ASP A 64 9.18 -7.84 1.80
C ASP A 64 9.40 -6.62 0.88
N TYR A 65 8.62 -5.55 1.06
CA TYR A 65 8.82 -4.31 0.33
C TYR A 65 10.25 -3.77 0.54
N ALA A 66 11.10 -3.99 -0.47
CA ALA A 66 12.49 -3.52 -0.54
C ALA A 66 12.62 -2.23 -1.38
N GLY A 67 11.52 -1.48 -1.56
CA GLY A 67 11.47 -0.33 -2.46
C GLY A 67 11.05 -0.66 -3.90
N ASN A 68 10.67 -1.92 -4.19
CA ASN A 68 10.11 -2.31 -5.47
C ASN A 68 8.59 -2.02 -5.51
N THR A 69 8.13 -1.35 -6.56
CA THR A 69 6.72 -1.04 -6.81
C THR A 69 5.84 -2.28 -6.94
N GLU A 70 6.40 -3.44 -7.30
CA GLU A 70 5.69 -4.72 -7.36
C GLU A 70 5.22 -5.21 -5.98
N GLY A 71 5.82 -4.71 -4.90
CA GLY A 71 5.39 -5.02 -3.53
C GLY A 71 4.17 -4.22 -3.06
N VAL A 72 3.68 -3.27 -3.86
CA VAL A 72 2.53 -2.42 -3.53
C VAL A 72 1.23 -3.13 -3.94
N ILE A 73 0.32 -3.27 -2.99
CA ILE A 73 -0.90 -4.07 -3.12
C ILE A 73 -2.11 -3.17 -3.43
N THR A 74 -2.10 -1.95 -2.92
CA THR A 74 -3.24 -1.04 -3.05
C THR A 74 -2.88 0.17 -3.91
N PRO A 75 -3.88 0.83 -4.51
CA PRO A 75 -3.71 2.19 -5.01
C PRO A 75 -3.18 3.15 -3.92
N ALA A 76 -2.70 4.30 -4.37
CA ALA A 76 -2.23 5.36 -3.49
C ALA A 76 -3.39 6.24 -3.04
N PHE A 77 -3.55 6.41 -1.73
CA PHE A 77 -4.62 7.20 -1.11
C PHE A 77 -4.08 8.41 -0.35
N THR A 78 -4.90 9.44 -0.16
CA THR A 78 -4.49 10.64 0.60
C THR A 78 -4.79 10.53 2.10
N GLN A 79 -5.72 9.65 2.48
CA GLN A 79 -6.19 9.47 3.85
C GLN A 79 -6.25 7.99 4.24
N LEU A 80 -5.93 7.67 5.50
CA LEU A 80 -5.97 6.30 6.01
C LEU A 80 -7.37 5.68 5.96
N GLU A 81 -8.41 6.49 6.14
CA GLU A 81 -9.80 6.04 6.06
C GLU A 81 -10.18 5.52 4.66
N GLN A 82 -9.65 6.15 3.61
CA GLN A 82 -9.87 5.69 2.23
C GLN A 82 -9.18 4.35 2.00
N LEU A 83 -7.96 4.19 2.52
CA LEU A 83 -7.21 2.94 2.45
C LEU A 83 -7.90 1.83 3.26
N GLU A 84 -8.36 2.11 4.49
CA GLU A 84 -9.13 1.17 5.31
C GLU A 84 -10.38 0.70 4.56
N ARG A 85 -11.16 1.63 4.01
CA ARG A 85 -12.36 1.28 3.26
C ARG A 85 -12.06 0.43 2.04
N TYR A 86 -11.01 0.78 1.27
CA TYR A 86 -10.60 -0.02 0.12
C TYR A 86 -10.22 -1.44 0.53
N VAL A 87 -9.43 -1.59 1.60
CA VAL A 87 -9.02 -2.92 2.08
C VAL A 87 -10.22 -3.71 2.59
N CYS A 88 -11.17 -3.08 3.29
CA CYS A 88 -12.43 -3.72 3.67
C CYS A 88 -13.21 -4.24 2.47
N ASP A 89 -13.36 -3.41 1.43
CA ASP A 89 -14.16 -3.71 0.25
C ASP A 89 -13.50 -4.79 -0.64
N ASN A 90 -12.16 -4.90 -0.61
CA ASN A 90 -11.38 -5.80 -1.47
C ASN A 90 -10.60 -6.88 -0.68
N GLN A 91 -10.95 -7.13 0.59
CA GLN A 91 -10.17 -8.00 1.48
C GLN A 91 -10.01 -9.42 0.93
N ILE A 92 -11.02 -9.96 0.24
CA ILE A 92 -11.00 -11.32 -0.30
C ILE A 92 -9.96 -11.40 -1.42
N ASP A 93 -10.01 -10.47 -2.36
CA ASP A 93 -9.10 -10.44 -3.51
C ASP A 93 -7.66 -10.20 -3.04
N ILE A 94 -7.45 -9.25 -2.11
CA ILE A 94 -6.12 -8.98 -1.54
C ILE A 94 -5.54 -10.23 -0.87
N LEU A 95 -6.34 -10.95 -0.08
CA LEU A 95 -5.88 -12.16 0.60
C LEU A 95 -5.67 -13.31 -0.38
N HIS A 96 -6.52 -13.43 -1.40
CA HIS A 96 -6.37 -14.43 -2.44
C HIS A 96 -5.05 -14.23 -3.18
N ASP A 97 -4.76 -13.00 -3.63
CA ASP A 97 -3.50 -12.66 -4.29
C ASP A 97 -2.29 -12.87 -3.37
N TYR A 98 -2.43 -12.58 -2.07
CA TYR A 98 -1.37 -12.83 -1.11
C TYR A 98 -1.07 -14.32 -0.90
N LEU A 99 -2.11 -15.15 -0.80
CA LEU A 99 -2.00 -16.59 -0.55
C LEU A 99 -1.59 -17.37 -1.80
N PHE A 100 -2.05 -16.95 -2.98
CA PHE A 100 -1.95 -17.73 -4.22
C PHE A 100 -1.13 -17.04 -5.32
N GLY A 101 -0.90 -15.73 -5.25
CA GLY A 101 -0.16 -14.97 -6.26
C GLY A 101 1.34 -15.30 -6.35
N VAL A 102 1.86 -16.20 -5.50
CA VAL A 102 3.23 -16.72 -5.59
C VAL A 102 3.33 -17.92 -6.56
N ASP A 103 2.21 -18.63 -6.80
CA ASP A 103 2.21 -19.84 -7.62
C ASP A 103 2.32 -19.54 -9.13
N GLU A 104 1.79 -18.40 -9.59
CA GLU A 104 1.81 -18.06 -11.02
C GLU A 104 3.21 -17.65 -11.54
N LEU A 105 4.07 -17.09 -10.70
CA LEU A 105 5.47 -16.79 -11.06
C LEU A 105 6.36 -18.04 -11.05
N ALA A 106 6.02 -19.04 -10.22
CA ALA A 106 6.75 -20.30 -10.15
C ALA A 106 6.47 -21.22 -11.36
N GLN A 107 5.32 -21.05 -12.04
CA GLN A 107 4.95 -21.88 -13.19
C GLN A 107 5.41 -21.31 -14.56
N GLN A 108 5.92 -20.09 -14.63
CA GLN A 108 6.43 -19.49 -15.88
C GLN A 108 7.92 -19.72 -16.14
N THR A 109 8.59 -20.55 -15.34
CA THR A 109 10.00 -20.96 -15.55
C THR A 109 10.18 -22.48 -15.76
N GLY A 110 9.10 -23.20 -16.09
CA GLY A 110 9.12 -24.62 -16.44
C GLY A 110 9.06 -24.86 -17.94
#